data_AF-A0A3M1NIW0-F1
#
_entry.id   AF-A0A3M1NIW0-F1
#
_cell.length_a   1.000
_cell.length_b   1.000
_cell.length_c   1.000
_cell.angle_alpha   90.00
_cell.angle_beta   90.00
_cell.angle_gamma   90.00
#
_symmetry.space_group_name_H-M   'P 1'
#
loop_
_entity.id
_entity.type
_entity.pdbx_description
1 polymer ?
#
loop_
_entity_poly.entity_id
_entity_poly.type
_entity_poly.pdbx_seq_one_letter_code
_entity_poly.pdbx_strand_id
1 'polypeptide(L)'
;MTRFHRMVLRLLPGPFLGWLATLMFLLLMQFLIRYLPDLVGKGLPLGVVLELIVYNLAYMVVLAVPMSVLIATLMTFGRLAETKAYAVIKGAGVSFPQLVWPVLVAGLVVAGAMWHFNNVILPEANFR
;
A
#
# COMPACT_ATOMS: atom_id res chain seq x y z
N MET A 1 6.12 26.75 -8.99
CA MET A 1 6.05 25.90 -7.77
C MET A 1 5.08 24.72 -7.91
N THR A 2 3.84 24.91 -8.37
CA THR A 2 2.83 23.84 -8.57
C THR A 2 3.23 22.71 -9.52
N ARG A 3 4.12 22.96 -10.50
CA ARG A 3 4.57 21.92 -11.46
C ARG A 3 5.42 20.82 -10.80
N PHE A 4 6.26 21.15 -9.82
CA PHE A 4 7.08 20.16 -9.10
C PHE A 4 6.23 19.27 -8.20
N HIS A 5 5.26 19.84 -7.48
CA HIS A 5 4.33 19.05 -6.65
C HIS A 5 3.53 18.05 -7.51
N ARG A 6 3.02 18.50 -8.66
CA ARG A 6 2.26 17.65 -9.58
C ARG A 6 3.10 16.53 -10.19
N MET A 7 4.39 16.78 -10.43
CA MET A 7 5.32 15.77 -10.91
C MET A 7 5.50 14.66 -9.86
N VAL A 8 5.81 15.03 -8.61
CA VAL A 8 5.99 14.06 -7.51
C VAL A 8 4.73 13.25 -7.26
N LEU A 9 3.55 13.89 -7.26
CA LEU A 9 2.26 13.20 -7.08
C LEU A 9 1.95 12.22 -8.22
N ARG A 10 2.40 12.47 -9.46
CA ARG A 10 2.24 11.52 -10.57
C ARG A 10 3.16 10.31 -10.47
N LEU A 11 4.27 10.43 -9.75
CA LEU A 11 5.25 9.36 -9.57
C LEU A 11 4.89 8.38 -8.45
N LEU A 12 4.00 8.76 -7.52
CA LEU A 12 3.57 7.91 -6.40
C LEU A 12 2.65 6.72 -6.76
N PRO A 13 1.59 6.87 -7.58
CA PRO A 13 0.58 5.82 -7.73
C PRO A 13 1.11 4.57 -8.42
N GLY A 14 2.08 4.69 -9.33
CA GLY A 14 2.69 3.55 -10.02
C GLY A 14 3.38 2.58 -9.05
N PRO A 15 4.40 3.04 -8.30
CA PRO A 15 5.06 2.25 -7.27
C PRO A 15 4.08 1.75 -6.19
N PHE A 16 3.14 2.59 -5.76
CA PHE A 16 2.14 2.20 -4.75
C PHE A 16 1.31 1.00 -5.20
N LEU A 17 0.70 1.05 -6.39
CA LEU A 17 -0.11 -0.06 -6.90
C LEU A 17 0.72 -1.31 -7.18
N GLY A 18 1.94 -1.16 -7.71
CA GLY A 18 2.84 -2.29 -7.95
C GLY A 18 3.19 -3.03 -6.67
N TRP A 19 3.58 -2.30 -5.62
CA TRP A 19 3.92 -2.89 -4.32
C TRP A 19 2.70 -3.40 -3.58
N LEU A 20 1.56 -2.71 -3.64
CA LEU A 20 0.32 -3.20 -3.05
C LEU A 20 -0.08 -4.55 -3.66
N ALA A 21 -0.08 -4.66 -4.99
CA ALA A 21 -0.38 -5.92 -5.69
C ALA A 21 0.59 -7.04 -5.31
N THR A 22 1.88 -6.72 -5.24
CA THR A 22 2.94 -7.68 -4.87
C THR A 22 2.77 -8.17 -3.44
N LEU A 23 2.55 -7.26 -2.48
CA LEU A 23 2.35 -7.60 -1.08
C LEU A 23 1.06 -8.39 -0.86
N MET A 24 -0.04 -8.00 -1.50
CA MET A 24 -1.30 -8.76 -1.45
C MET A 24 -1.13 -10.18 -1.98
N PHE A 25 -0.43 -10.34 -3.10
CA PHE A 25 -0.12 -11.66 -3.66
C PHE A 25 0.72 -12.51 -2.70
N LEU A 26 1.79 -11.92 -2.13
CA LEU A 26 2.66 -12.62 -1.18
C LEU A 26 1.92 -13.05 0.09
N LEU A 27 1.10 -12.15 0.67
CA LEU A 27 0.31 -12.46 1.86
C LEU A 27 -0.75 -13.54 1.57
N LEU A 28 -1.37 -13.51 0.39
CA LEU A 28 -2.31 -14.55 -0.02
C LEU A 28 -1.62 -15.91 -0.16
N MET A 29 -0.46 -15.97 -0.81
CA MET A 29 0.32 -17.21 -0.91
C MET A 29 0.78 -17.72 0.46
N GLN A 30 1.23 -16.81 1.34
CA GLN A 30 1.59 -17.14 2.71
C GLN A 30 0.41 -17.75 3.48
N PHE A 31 -0.77 -17.15 3.32
CA PHE A 31 -2.00 -17.65 3.94
C PHE A 31 -2.38 -19.04 3.41
N LEU A 32 -2.37 -19.24 2.08
CA LEU A 32 -2.67 -20.55 1.51
C LEU A 32 -1.69 -21.61 2.00
N ILE A 33 -0.38 -21.38 1.94
CA ILE A 33 0.60 -22.37 2.40
C ILE A 33 0.41 -22.70 3.89
N ARG A 34 0.06 -21.70 4.70
CA ARG A 34 -0.10 -21.87 6.15
C ARG A 34 -1.40 -22.55 6.55
N TYR A 35 -2.53 -22.17 5.94
CA TYR A 35 -3.86 -22.59 6.39
C TYR A 35 -4.49 -23.67 5.50
N LEU A 36 -4.06 -23.82 4.24
CA LEU A 36 -4.60 -24.84 3.33
C LEU A 36 -4.42 -26.28 3.86
N PRO A 37 -3.28 -26.68 4.46
CA PRO A 37 -3.14 -28.02 5.03
C PRO A 37 -4.14 -28.29 6.16
N ASP A 38 -4.43 -27.28 6.99
CA ASP A 38 -5.37 -27.38 8.12
C ASP A 38 -6.85 -27.37 7.68
N LEU A 39 -7.13 -26.79 6.50
CA LEU A 39 -8.46 -26.69 5.90
C LEU A 39 -8.83 -27.94 5.09
N VAL A 40 -7.89 -28.48 4.31
CA VAL A 40 -8.12 -29.57 3.35
C VAL A 40 -8.33 -30.93 4.03
N GLY A 41 -7.97 -31.10 5.31
CA GLY A 41 -8.17 -32.34 6.06
C GLY A 41 -9.46 -32.46 6.87
N LYS A 42 -10.28 -31.40 6.97
CA LYS A 42 -11.40 -31.32 7.94
C LYS A 42 -12.81 -31.49 7.35
N GLY A 43 -12.94 -31.81 6.06
CA GLY A 43 -14.25 -31.99 5.41
C GLY A 43 -15.07 -30.70 5.29
N LEU A 44 -14.41 -29.54 5.29
CA LEU A 44 -15.06 -28.23 5.22
C LEU A 44 -15.70 -28.00 3.84
N PRO A 45 -16.92 -27.42 3.78
CA PRO A 45 -17.53 -27.02 2.52
C PRO A 45 -16.67 -25.95 1.83
N LEU A 46 -16.50 -26.06 0.51
CA LEU A 46 -15.75 -25.08 -0.30
C LEU A 46 -16.25 -23.64 -0.12
N GLY A 47 -17.54 -23.45 0.18
CA GLY A 47 -18.11 -22.13 0.48
C GLY A 47 -17.49 -21.46 1.71
N VAL A 48 -17.26 -22.22 2.79
CA VAL A 48 -16.65 -21.72 4.03
C VAL A 48 -15.19 -21.33 3.81
N VAL A 49 -14.47 -22.12 3.00
CA VAL A 49 -13.08 -21.81 2.62
C VAL A 49 -12.99 -20.49 1.86
N LEU A 50 -13.94 -20.25 0.94
CA LEU A 50 -13.98 -19.04 0.14
C LEU A 50 -14.31 -17.79 0.99
N GLU A 51 -15.24 -17.93 1.93
CA GLU A 51 -15.58 -16.86 2.88
C GLU A 51 -14.38 -16.49 3.76
N LEU A 52 -13.65 -17.50 4.23
CA LEU A 52 -12.44 -17.34 5.05
C LEU A 52 -11.32 -16.63 4.25
N ILE A 53 -11.17 -16.92 2.96
CA ILE A 53 -10.24 -16.21 2.07
C ILE A 53 -10.63 -14.73 1.92
N VAL A 54 -11.92 -14.43 1.75
CA VAL A 54 -12.41 -13.05 1.59
C VAL A 54 -12.20 -12.23 2.87
N TYR A 55 -12.50 -12.80 4.04
CA TYR A 55 -12.24 -12.11 5.31
C TYR A 55 -10.74 -11.91 5.54
N ASN A 56 -9.90 -12.89 5.19
CA ASN A 56 -8.45 -12.73 5.33
C ASN A 56 -7.90 -11.67 4.37
N LEU A 57 -8.42 -11.58 3.13
CA LEU A 57 -8.05 -10.53 2.19
C LEU A 57 -8.30 -9.13 2.76
N ALA A 58 -9.42 -8.91 3.46
CA ALA A 58 -9.70 -7.62 4.11
C ALA A 58 -8.64 -7.27 5.17
N TYR A 59 -8.22 -8.25 5.98
CA TYR A 59 -7.13 -8.08 6.94
C TYR A 59 -5.78 -7.82 6.26
N MET A 60 -5.47 -8.54 5.18
CA MET A 60 -4.24 -8.35 4.41
C MET A 60 -4.13 -6.94 3.82
N VAL A 61 -5.24 -6.37 3.33
CA VAL A 61 -5.26 -4.99 2.81
C VAL A 61 -4.82 -3.99 3.87
N VAL A 62 -5.24 -4.18 5.12
CA VAL A 62 -4.88 -3.29 6.23
C VAL A 62 -3.40 -3.33 6.59
N LEU A 63 -2.74 -4.46 6.37
CA LEU A 63 -1.29 -4.55 6.50
C LEU A 63 -0.55 -4.08 5.23
N ALA A 64 -1.06 -4.43 4.05
CA ALA A 64 -0.39 -4.19 2.78
C ALA A 64 -0.41 -2.72 2.35
N VAL A 65 -1.47 -1.97 2.66
CA VAL A 65 -1.58 -0.54 2.31
C VAL A 65 -0.50 0.32 2.98
N PRO A 66 -0.31 0.33 4.32
CA PRO A 66 0.73 1.14 4.93
C PRO A 66 2.14 0.73 4.49
N MET A 67 2.38 -0.58 4.32
CA MET A 67 3.66 -1.09 3.82
C MET A 67 3.92 -0.65 2.37
N SER A 68 2.93 -0.73 1.49
CA SER A 68 3.08 -0.29 0.09
C SER A 68 3.28 1.22 -0.03
N VAL A 69 2.68 2.05 0.84
CA VAL A 69 2.97 3.50 0.90
C VAL A 69 4.43 3.75 1.25
N LEU A 70 4.98 3.05 2.26
CA LEU A 70 6.38 3.19 2.65
C LEU A 70 7.32 2.84 1.48
N ILE A 71 7.09 1.71 0.83
CA ILE A 71 7.97 1.27 -0.26
C ILE A 71 7.81 2.17 -1.50
N ALA A 72 6.58 2.61 -1.80
CA ALA A 72 6.33 3.53 -2.91
C ALA A 72 7.03 4.86 -2.73
N THR A 73 6.93 5.47 -1.54
CA THR A 73 7.62 6.73 -1.23
C THR A 73 9.13 6.57 -1.31
N LEU A 74 9.68 5.49 -0.73
CA LEU A 74 11.10 5.18 -0.82
C LEU A 74 11.57 5.02 -2.27
N MET A 75 10.83 4.29 -3.11
CA MET A 75 11.18 4.13 -4.53
C MET A 75 11.08 5.43 -5.31
N THR A 76 10.03 6.23 -5.09
CA THR A 76 9.86 7.51 -5.78
C THR A 76 11.01 8.47 -5.44
N PHE A 77 11.37 8.60 -4.16
CA PHE A 77 12.48 9.45 -3.75
C PHE A 77 13.85 8.87 -4.11
N GLY A 78 14.02 7.54 -4.03
CA GLY A 78 15.25 6.85 -4.43
C GLY A 78 15.55 7.07 -5.92
N ARG A 79 14.55 6.86 -6.78
CA ARG A 79 14.68 7.14 -8.22
C ARG A 79 14.95 8.62 -8.49
N LEU A 80 14.31 9.52 -7.75
CA LEU A 80 14.55 10.95 -7.94
C LEU A 80 15.99 11.33 -7.56
N ALA A 81 16.52 10.76 -6.47
CA ALA A 81 17.89 10.99 -6.00
C ALA A 81 18.95 10.42 -6.98
N GLU A 82 18.67 9.28 -7.59
CA GLU A 82 19.53 8.69 -8.64
C GLU A 82 19.48 9.48 -9.96
N THR A 83 18.33 10.10 -10.26
CA THR A 83 18.15 10.86 -11.50
C THR A 83 18.78 12.25 -11.39
N LYS A 84 19.36 12.75 -12.50
CA LYS A 84 19.84 14.15 -12.60
C LYS A 84 18.75 15.19 -12.27
N ALA A 85 17.49 14.80 -12.23
CA ALA A 85 16.36 15.62 -11.81
C ALA A 85 16.54 16.19 -10.39
N TYR A 86 17.04 15.41 -9.41
CA TYR A 86 17.28 15.93 -8.07
C TYR A 86 18.37 17.01 -8.05
N ALA A 87 19.45 16.82 -8.79
CA ALA A 87 20.53 17.80 -8.93
C ALA A 87 20.03 19.11 -9.59
N VAL A 88 19.18 19.00 -10.62
CA VAL A 88 18.56 20.16 -11.29
C VAL A 88 17.59 20.89 -10.35
N ILE A 89 16.76 20.16 -9.58
CA ILE A 89 15.82 20.74 -8.61
C ILE A 89 16.57 21.51 -7.51
N LYS A 90 17.66 20.94 -6.99
CA LYS A 90 18.51 21.59 -5.99
C LYS A 90 19.26 22.80 -6.57
N GLY A 91 19.74 22.70 -7.81
CA GLY A 91 20.36 23.83 -8.54
C GLY A 91 19.38 24.97 -8.88
N ALA A 92 18.08 24.66 -9.00
CA ALA A 92 17.01 25.64 -9.20
C ALA A 92 16.53 26.32 -7.90
N GLY A 93 17.18 26.06 -6.76
CA GLY A 93 16.87 26.69 -5.47
C GLY A 93 15.66 26.10 -4.74
N VAL A 94 15.15 24.94 -5.16
CA VAL A 94 14.03 24.27 -4.47
C VAL A 94 14.57 23.47 -3.28
N SER A 95 13.98 23.69 -2.11
CA SER A 95 14.37 23.02 -0.87
C SER A 95 13.76 21.62 -0.77
N PHE A 96 14.46 20.68 -0.13
CA PHE A 96 13.98 19.30 0.07
C PHE A 96 12.61 19.21 0.78
N PRO A 97 12.31 20.00 1.83
CA PRO A 97 11.01 19.96 2.50
C PRO A 97 9.82 20.28 1.58
N GLN A 98 10.01 21.15 0.58
CA GLN A 98 8.96 21.48 -0.40
C GLN A 98 8.60 20.28 -1.28
N LEU A 99 9.54 19.36 -1.49
CA LEU A 99 9.34 18.14 -2.26
C LEU A 99 8.62 17.06 -1.44
N VAL A 100 8.85 17.04 -0.13
CA VAL A 100 8.24 16.09 0.82
C VAL A 100 6.78 16.46 1.13
N TRP A 101 6.46 17.75 1.21
CA TRP A 101 5.10 18.24 1.50
C TRP A 101 3.97 17.57 0.68
N PRO A 102 4.01 17.50 -0.66
CA PRO A 102 2.95 16.86 -1.43
C PRO A 102 2.80 15.36 -1.14
N VAL A 103 3.89 14.69 -0.77
CA VAL A 103 3.88 13.26 -0.41
C VAL A 103 3.25 13.05 0.97
N LEU A 104 3.53 13.95 1.92
CA LEU A 104 2.87 13.94 3.24
C LEU A 104 1.36 14.15 3.12
N VAL A 105 0.92 15.08 2.28
CA VAL A 105 -0.52 15.29 2.04
C VAL A 105 -1.17 14.04 1.44
N ALA A 106 -0.52 13.40 0.45
CA ALA A 106 -1.01 12.13 -0.11
C ALA A 106 -1.07 11.02 0.95
N GLY A 107 -0.04 10.91 1.80
CA GLY A 107 0.00 9.96 2.91
C GLY A 107 -1.11 10.19 3.93
N LEU A 108 -1.42 11.44 4.26
CA LEU A 108 -2.53 11.81 5.15
C LEU A 108 -3.89 11.43 4.55
N VAL A 109 -4.09 11.60 3.24
CA VAL A 109 -5.31 11.15 2.56
C VAL A 109 -5.45 9.63 2.63
N VAL A 110 -4.37 8.88 2.38
CA VAL A 110 -4.37 7.41 2.50
C VAL A 110 -4.60 6.98 3.95
N ALA A 111 -4.01 7.67 4.92
CA ALA A 111 -4.23 7.42 6.34
C ALA A 111 -5.70 7.66 6.75
N GLY A 112 -6.33 8.73 6.25
CA GLY A 112 -7.76 8.98 6.45
C GLY A 112 -8.64 7.90 5.82
N ALA A 113 -8.30 7.44 4.62
CA ALA A 113 -9.00 6.32 3.98
C ALA A 113 -8.80 5.00 4.76
N MET A 114 -7.60 4.73 5.26
CA MET A 114 -7.27 3.58 6.09
C MET A 114 -7.99 3.62 7.45
N TRP A 115 -8.12 4.78 8.07
CA TRP A 115 -8.92 4.96 9.27
C TRP A 115 -10.36 4.53 9.00
N HIS A 116 -10.97 5.03 7.92
CA HIS A 116 -12.34 4.67 7.58
C HIS A 116 -12.48 3.17 7.31
N PHE A 117 -11.54 2.58 6.57
CA PHE A 117 -11.51 1.15 6.29
C PHE A 117 -11.36 0.31 7.58
N ASN A 118 -10.49 0.73 8.51
CA ASN A 118 -10.28 0.03 9.78
C ASN A 118 -11.48 0.13 10.73
N ASN A 119 -12.17 1.28 10.75
CA ASN A 119 -13.28 1.50 11.68
C ASN A 119 -14.63 0.97 11.18
N VAL A 120 -14.80 0.79 9.86
CA VAL A 120 -16.09 0.37 9.29
C VAL A 120 -16.01 -1.04 8.68
N ILE A 121 -14.94 -1.34 7.93
CA ILE A 121 -14.89 -2.57 7.11
C ILE A 121 -14.21 -3.72 7.87
N LEU A 122 -13.16 -3.43 8.63
CA LEU A 122 -12.46 -4.44 9.43
C LEU A 122 -13.29 -5.08 10.55
N PRO A 123 -14.12 -4.33 11.31
CA PRO A 123 -14.88 -4.92 12.41
C PRO A 123 -15.97 -5.85 11.88
N GLU A 124 -16.62 -5.51 10.77
CA GLU A 124 -17.67 -6.34 10.16
C GLU A 124 -17.11 -7.64 9.57
N ALA A 125 -15.87 -7.63 9.08
CA ALA A 125 -15.18 -8.78 8.52
C ALA A 125 -14.59 -9.74 9.56
N ASN A 126 -14.33 -9.27 10.79
CA ASN A 126 -13.69 -10.09 11.83
C ASN A 126 -14.66 -10.58 12.92
N PHE A 127 -15.93 -10.12 12.89
CA PHE A 127 -16.98 -10.48 13.85
C PHE A 127 -18.01 -11.50 13.32
N ARG A 128 -17.89 -11.98 12.08
CA ARG A 128 -18.74 -13.02 11.48
C ARG A 128 -17.90 -14.22 11.06
#